data_AF-A0A6N7ANB3-F1
#
_entry.id   AF-A0A6N7ANB3-F1
#
_cell.length_a   1.000
_cell.length_b   1.000
_cell.length_c   1.000
_cell.angle_alpha   90.00
_cell.angle_beta   90.00
_cell.angle_gamma   90.00
#
_symmetry.space_group_name_H-M   'P 1'
#
loop_
_entity.id
_entity.type
_entity.pdbx_description
1 polymer ?
#
loop_
_entity_poly.entity_id
_entity_poly.type
_entity_poly.pdbx_seq_one_letter_code
_entity_poly.pdbx_strand_id
1 'polypeptide(L)'
;MKKALTIFIGFIHDFAAGCWAATVLAVYWINRIAASPEVSDTLFGLKKQFFYAGLVCVLIVFATGAGRTFTYVDNVYGADAEKRRRKMLIIKHIVLLLVFGLGVWWQYSMVYR
;
A
#
# COMPACT_ATOMS: atom_id res chain seq x y z
N MET A 1 25.07 -10.84 4.81
CA MET A 1 24.13 -10.76 3.66
C MET A 1 22.65 -10.83 4.04
N LYS A 2 22.18 -11.84 4.80
CA LYS A 2 20.74 -11.97 5.15
C LYS A 2 20.12 -10.73 5.83
N LYS A 3 20.82 -10.11 6.79
CA LYS A 3 20.35 -8.89 7.48
C LYS A 3 20.18 -7.68 6.56
N ALA A 4 21.14 -7.42 5.67
CA ALA A 4 21.07 -6.29 4.74
C ALA A 4 19.88 -6.43 3.77
N LEU A 5 19.63 -7.65 3.29
CA LEU A 5 18.47 -7.94 2.44
C LEU A 5 17.14 -7.75 3.19
N THR A 6 17.05 -8.17 4.45
CA THR A 6 15.85 -7.93 5.29
C THR A 6 15.60 -6.44 5.51
N ILE A 7 16.64 -5.65 5.74
CA ILE A 7 16.54 -4.18 5.87
C ILE A 7 16.06 -3.58 4.56
N PHE A 8 16.65 -3.99 3.44
CA PHE A 8 16.32 -3.47 2.11
C PHE A 8 14.88 -3.81 1.69
N ILE A 9 14.43 -5.05 1.87
CA ILE A 9 13.02 -5.44 1.65
C ILE A 9 12.10 -4.60 2.53
N GLY A 10 12.53 -4.31 3.76
CA GLY A 10 11.80 -3.44 4.65
C GLY A 10 11.68 -2.00 4.18
N PHE A 11 12.78 -1.45 3.68
CA PHE A 11 12.79 -0.14 3.06
C PHE A 11 11.87 -0.08 1.85
N ILE A 12 11.94 -1.06 0.93
CA ILE A 12 11.05 -1.12 -0.24
C ILE A 12 9.58 -1.19 0.19
N HIS A 13 9.26 -2.03 1.18
CA HIS A 13 7.90 -2.15 1.70
C HIS A 13 7.37 -0.80 2.19
N ASP A 14 8.13 -0.12 3.04
CA ASP A 14 7.70 1.13 3.68
C ASP A 14 7.69 2.29 2.67
N PHE A 15 8.67 2.32 1.75
CA PHE A 15 8.71 3.25 0.63
C PHE A 15 7.51 3.09 -0.31
N ALA A 16 7.17 1.86 -0.70
CA ALA A 16 6.02 1.58 -1.55
C ALA A 16 4.70 1.97 -0.88
N ALA A 17 4.56 1.74 0.42
CA ALA A 17 3.38 2.20 1.18
C ALA A 17 3.26 3.74 1.16
N GLY A 18 4.38 4.46 1.32
CA GLY A 18 4.43 5.92 1.19
C GLY A 18 4.08 6.41 -0.21
N CYS A 19 4.65 5.78 -1.26
CA CYS A 19 4.32 6.10 -2.65
C CYS A 19 2.85 5.86 -2.96
N TRP A 20 2.26 4.76 -2.48
CA TRP A 20 0.82 4.52 -2.62
C TRP A 20 0.01 5.67 -1.99
N ALA A 21 0.30 6.06 -0.75
CA ALA A 21 -0.41 7.16 -0.09
C ALA A 21 -0.27 8.49 -0.87
N ALA A 22 0.92 8.77 -1.41
CA ALA A 22 1.14 9.93 -2.27
C ALA A 22 0.28 9.89 -3.55
N THR A 23 0.13 8.72 -4.18
CA THR A 23 -0.76 8.58 -5.36
C THR A 23 -2.23 8.80 -5.00
N VAL A 24 -2.67 8.39 -3.80
CA VAL A 24 -4.04 8.66 -3.31
C VAL A 24 -4.28 10.15 -3.19
N LEU A 25 -3.34 10.86 -2.54
CA LEU A 25 -3.40 12.32 -2.38
C LEU A 25 -3.33 13.05 -3.73
N ALA A 26 -2.48 12.61 -4.65
CA ALA A 26 -2.36 13.18 -5.98
C ALA A 26 -3.68 13.07 -6.76
N VAL A 27 -4.29 11.88 -6.81
CA VAL A 27 -5.59 11.68 -7.45
C VAL A 27 -6.67 12.57 -6.81
N TYR A 28 -6.70 12.63 -5.48
CA TYR A 28 -7.65 13.47 -4.74
C TYR A 28 -7.49 14.96 -5.07
N TRP A 29 -6.26 15.48 -5.13
CA TRP A 29 -6.00 16.86 -5.49
C TRP A 29 -6.38 17.16 -6.94
N ILE A 30 -5.95 16.32 -7.88
CA ILE A 30 -6.27 16.49 -9.31
C ILE A 30 -7.79 16.49 -9.52
N ASN A 31 -8.51 15.62 -8.83
CA ASN A 31 -9.97 15.55 -8.94
C ASN A 31 -10.70 16.81 -8.45
N ARG A 32 -10.05 17.65 -7.63
CA ARG A 32 -10.62 18.91 -7.13
C ARG A 32 -10.25 20.15 -7.95
N ILE A 33 -9.40 20.00 -8.96
CA ILE A 33 -9.04 21.12 -9.84
C ILE A 33 -10.24 21.45 -10.73
N ALA A 34 -10.69 22.70 -10.69
CA ALA A 34 -11.64 23.23 -11.66
C ALA A 34 -10.91 23.37 -13.00
N ALA A 35 -11.11 22.39 -13.89
CA ALA A 35 -10.43 22.29 -15.17
C ALA A 35 -11.31 22.81 -16.30
N SER A 36 -10.73 23.56 -17.25
CA SER A 36 -11.41 23.84 -18.51
C SER A 36 -11.52 22.55 -19.35
N PRO A 37 -12.47 22.48 -20.29
CA PRO A 37 -12.63 21.30 -21.15
C PRO A 37 -11.34 20.89 -21.88
N GLU A 38 -10.50 21.87 -22.23
CA GLU A 38 -9.23 21.69 -22.97
C GLU A 38 -8.18 20.88 -22.19
N VAL A 39 -8.16 20.96 -20.86
CA VAL A 39 -7.22 20.22 -20.00
C VAL A 39 -7.85 19.00 -19.34
N SER A 40 -9.16 18.80 -19.47
CA SER A 40 -9.90 17.70 -18.84
C SER A 40 -9.34 16.32 -19.22
N ASP A 41 -9.07 16.10 -20.51
CA ASP A 41 -8.55 14.82 -21.01
C ASP A 41 -7.13 14.53 -20.47
N THR A 42 -6.29 15.57 -20.40
CA THR A 42 -4.94 15.47 -19.86
C THR A 42 -4.97 15.12 -18.37
N LEU A 43 -5.84 15.78 -17.59
CA LEU A 43 -6.00 15.50 -16.16
C LEU A 43 -6.57 14.10 -15.92
N PHE A 44 -7.49 13.64 -16.77
CA PHE A 44 -7.99 12.27 -16.72
C PHE A 44 -6.89 11.24 -16.99
N GLY A 45 -6.05 11.47 -18.00
CA GLY A 45 -4.86 10.65 -18.28
C GLY A 45 -3.92 10.58 -17.08
N LEU A 46 -3.64 11.73 -16.45
CA LEU A 46 -2.78 11.82 -15.27
C LEU A 46 -3.37 11.09 -14.05
N LYS A 47 -4.69 11.23 -13.81
CA LYS A 47 -5.41 10.48 -12.76
C LYS A 47 -5.24 8.97 -12.94
N LYS A 48 -5.39 8.46 -14.16
CA LYS A 48 -5.18 7.03 -14.47
C LYS A 48 -3.77 6.58 -14.19
N GLN A 49 -2.76 7.36 -14.59
CA GLN A 49 -1.36 7.03 -14.34
C GLN A 49 -1.06 6.91 -12.85
N PHE A 50 -1.52 7.87 -12.03
CA PHE A 50 -1.37 7.79 -10.58
C PHE A 50 -2.14 6.61 -9.97
N PHE A 51 -3.33 6.29 -10.46
CA PHE A 51 -4.08 5.12 -10.01
C PHE A 51 -3.32 3.81 -10.27
N TYR A 52 -2.81 3.60 -11.49
CA TYR A 52 -2.04 2.40 -11.80
C TYR A 52 -0.70 2.34 -11.06
N ALA A 53 -0.01 3.47 -10.90
CA ALA A 53 1.19 3.54 -10.07
C ALA A 53 0.88 3.17 -8.61
N GLY A 54 -0.25 3.63 -8.08
CA GLY A 54 -0.75 3.26 -6.76
C GLY A 54 -1.02 1.77 -6.63
N LEU A 55 -1.67 1.15 -7.63
CA LEU A 55 -1.90 -0.30 -7.66
C LEU A 55 -0.59 -1.10 -7.65
N VAL A 56 0.41 -0.68 -8.44
CA VAL A 56 1.73 -1.31 -8.43
C VAL A 56 2.38 -1.19 -7.05
N CYS A 57 2.28 -0.04 -6.38
CA CYS A 57 2.79 0.14 -5.03
C CYS A 57 2.11 -0.82 -4.02
N VAL A 58 0.79 -0.98 -4.11
CA VAL A 58 0.05 -1.94 -3.26
C VAL A 58 0.53 -3.37 -3.48
N LEU A 59 0.74 -3.77 -4.74
CA LEU A 59 1.28 -5.09 -5.07
C LEU A 59 2.68 -5.30 -4.48
N ILE A 60 3.55 -4.29 -4.54
CA ILE A 60 4.89 -4.33 -3.94
C ILE A 60 4.80 -4.47 -2.42
N VAL A 61 3.91 -3.72 -1.76
CA VAL A 61 3.68 -3.81 -0.31
C VAL A 61 3.27 -5.24 0.08
N PHE A 62 2.33 -5.85 -0.64
CA PHE A 62 1.91 -7.22 -0.35
C PHE A 62 3.03 -8.24 -0.61
N ALA A 63 3.75 -8.12 -1.72
CA ALA A 63 4.86 -9.03 -2.04
C ALA A 63 5.98 -8.97 -1.00
N THR A 64 6.39 -7.76 -0.61
CA THR A 64 7.45 -7.55 0.40
C THR A 64 6.98 -7.85 1.83
N GLY A 65 5.70 -7.62 2.12
CA GLY A 65 5.06 -7.95 3.40
C GLY A 65 4.93 -9.47 3.62
N ALA A 66 4.56 -10.22 2.57
CA ALA A 66 4.52 -11.68 2.61
C ALA A 66 5.91 -12.26 2.93
N GLY A 67 6.97 -11.74 2.31
CA GLY A 67 8.36 -12.12 2.60
C GLY A 67 8.74 -12.00 4.08
N ARG A 68 8.27 -10.94 4.76
CA ARG A 68 8.49 -10.74 6.21
C ARG A 68 7.75 -11.73 7.10
N THR A 69 6.70 -12.38 6.59
CA THR A 69 5.90 -13.35 7.34
C THR A 69 6.58 -14.72 7.43
N PHE A 70 7.36 -15.08 6.40
CA PHE A 70 8.08 -16.36 6.31
C PHE A 70 9.49 -16.35 6.93
N THR A 71 10.07 -15.17 7.21
CA THR A 71 11.42 -15.05 7.78
C THR A 71 11.45 -14.98 9.31
N TYR A 72 10.35 -15.33 10.00
CA TYR A 72 10.28 -15.14 11.45
C TYR A 72 11.02 -16.24 12.23
N VAL A 73 11.95 -15.78 13.05
CA VAL A 73 12.92 -16.53 13.86
C VAL A 73 12.23 -17.32 14.98
N ASP A 74 12.82 -18.48 15.29
CA ASP A 74 12.45 -19.44 16.33
C ASP A 74 12.05 -18.83 17.69
N ASN A 75 11.23 -19.59 18.41
CA ASN A 75 10.43 -19.22 19.56
C ASN A 75 11.25 -18.74 20.78
N VAL A 76 11.50 -17.43 20.90
CA VAL A 76 12.24 -16.84 22.04
C VAL A 76 11.33 -16.50 23.24
N TYR A 77 10.02 -16.36 23.06
CA TYR A 77 9.13 -15.72 24.05
C TYR A 77 8.03 -16.61 24.67
N GLY A 78 8.00 -17.92 24.37
CA GLY A 78 7.05 -18.88 24.96
C GLY A 78 5.68 -18.97 24.25
N ALA A 79 4.96 -20.07 24.47
CA ALA A 79 3.76 -20.45 23.71
C ALA A 79 2.57 -19.47 23.81
N ASP A 80 2.38 -18.82 24.96
CA ASP A 80 1.29 -17.85 25.14
C ASP A 80 1.55 -16.50 24.44
N ALA A 81 2.83 -16.08 24.39
CA ALA A 81 3.24 -14.90 23.64
C ALA A 81 3.01 -15.10 22.13
N GLU A 82 3.23 -16.33 21.64
CA GLU A 82 3.01 -16.70 20.25
C GLU A 82 1.54 -16.66 19.84
N LYS A 83 0.62 -17.20 20.65
CA LYS A 83 -0.83 -17.13 20.41
C LYS A 83 -1.32 -15.68 20.31
N ARG A 84 -0.91 -14.83 21.27
CA ARG A 84 -1.29 -13.41 21.29
C ARG A 84 -0.72 -12.68 20.07
N ARG A 85 0.54 -12.95 19.73
CA ARG A 85 1.22 -12.36 18.57
C ARG A 85 0.58 -12.76 17.24
N ARG A 86 0.19 -14.03 17.05
CA ARG A 86 -0.51 -14.50 15.85
C ARG A 86 -1.86 -13.80 15.69
N LYS A 87 -2.62 -13.65 16.77
CA LYS A 87 -3.88 -12.89 16.76
C LYS A 87 -3.66 -11.43 16.34
N MET A 88 -2.64 -10.77 16.89
CA MET A 88 -2.28 -9.39 16.51
C MET A 88 -1.84 -9.28 15.04
N LEU A 89 -1.09 -10.27 14.53
CA LEU A 89 -0.70 -10.30 13.12
C LEU A 89 -1.92 -10.42 12.20
N ILE A 90 -2.90 -11.28 12.53
CA ILE A 90 -4.14 -11.40 11.75
C ILE A 90 -4.90 -10.07 11.75
N ILE A 91 -5.10 -9.47 12.93
CA ILE A 91 -5.77 -8.17 13.05
C ILE A 91 -5.07 -7.11 12.21
N LYS A 92 -3.73 -7.04 12.28
CA LYS A 92 -2.94 -6.11 11.47
C LYS A 92 -3.19 -6.29 9.97
N HIS A 93 -3.21 -7.53 9.46
CA HIS A 93 -3.45 -7.77 8.04
C HIS A 93 -4.87 -7.43 7.61
N ILE A 94 -5.88 -7.71 8.45
CA ILE A 94 -7.26 -7.31 8.20
C ILE A 94 -7.35 -5.79 8.08
N VAL A 95 -6.78 -5.05 9.04
CA VAL A 95 -6.76 -3.59 9.02
C VAL A 95 -6.04 -3.06 7.78
N LEU A 96 -4.88 -3.63 7.43
CA LEU A 96 -4.15 -3.23 6.23
C LEU A 96 -4.94 -3.49 4.94
N LEU A 97 -5.57 -4.66 4.81
CA LEU A 97 -6.41 -4.98 3.66
C LEU A 97 -7.59 -4.02 3.53
N LEU A 98 -8.21 -3.63 4.65
CA LEU A 98 -9.28 -2.65 4.65
C LEU A 98 -8.77 -1.27 4.23
N VAL A 99 -7.65 -0.80 4.77
CA VAL A 99 -7.08 0.52 4.43
C VAL A 99 -6.68 0.59 2.96
N PHE A 100 -5.95 -0.41 2.46
CA PHE A 100 -5.57 -0.46 1.05
C PHE A 100 -6.79 -0.64 0.13
N GLY A 101 -7.71 -1.53 0.48
CA GLY A 101 -8.92 -1.78 -0.29
C GLY A 101 -9.81 -0.55 -0.40
N LEU A 102 -10.09 0.12 0.72
CA LEU A 102 -10.87 1.37 0.74
C LEU A 102 -10.15 2.50 0.01
N GLY A 103 -8.83 2.64 0.15
CA GLY A 103 -8.08 3.67 -0.55
C GLY A 103 -8.03 3.45 -2.06
N VAL A 104 -7.84 2.21 -2.52
CA VAL A 104 -7.91 1.85 -3.95
C VAL A 104 -9.32 2.09 -4.50
N TRP A 105 -10.36 1.67 -3.75
CA TRP A 105 -11.74 1.95 -4.13
C TRP A 105 -12.02 3.44 -4.22
N TRP A 106 -11.53 4.23 -3.27
CA TRP A 106 -11.71 5.67 -3.27
C TRP A 106 -10.98 6.33 -4.46
N GLN A 107 -9.74 5.95 -4.76
CA GLN A 107 -9.06 6.42 -5.97
C GLN A 107 -9.84 6.04 -7.22
N TYR A 108 -10.30 4.79 -7.33
CA TYR A 108 -11.11 4.34 -8.46
C TYR A 108 -12.35 5.22 -8.66
N SER A 109 -13.05 5.55 -7.58
CA SER A 109 -14.23 6.43 -7.61
C SER A 109 -13.93 7.88 -8.04
N MET A 110 -12.70 8.37 -7.89
CA MET A 110 -12.31 9.71 -8.36
C MET A 110 -11.76 9.70 -9.79
N VAL A 111 -11.26 8.56 -10.26
CA VAL A 111 -10.74 8.43 -11.62
C VAL A 111 -11.84 8.09 -12.61
N TYR A 112 -12.71 7.13 -12.30
CA TYR A 112 -13.60 6.48 -13.27
C TYR A 112 -15.09 6.72 -13.05
N ARG A 113 -15.48 7.33 -11.93
CA ARG A 113 -16.87 7.63 -11.60
C ARG A 113 -17.07 9.14 -11.48
#